data_AF-A0A5C9F4P9-F1
#
_entry.id   AF-A0A5C9F4P9-F1
#
_cell.length_a   1.000
_cell.length_b   1.000
_cell.length_c   1.000
_cell.angle_alpha   90.00
_cell.angle_beta   90.00
_cell.angle_gamma   90.00
#
_symmetry.space_group_name_H-M   'P 1'
#
loop_
_entity.id
_entity.type
_entity.pdbx_description
1 polymer ?
#
loop_
_entity_poly.entity_id
_entity_poly.type
_entity_poly.pdbx_seq_one_letter_code
_entity_poly.pdbx_strand_id
1 'polypeptide(L)'
;MIIHRGHESVLEHASATFRISGVSRALTHQLLRHCFCFFIQKSQRYINEDNFSYVEPYSIKNIPKAHALFANLMDEIKTSYERLRRLGIKKEDARFILPNSAVSDLVFTSNFRELRYLIKLRGENAAQWEIRNLVIEMLHLLKKEVPEVFLILKLIVNKKS
;
A
#
# COMPACT_ATOMS: atom_id res chain seq x y z
N MET A 1 -10.20 -27.26 -11.21
CA MET A 1 -10.81 -28.51 -10.69
C MET A 1 -10.70 -28.71 -9.17
N ILE A 2 -10.10 -27.80 -8.38
CA ILE A 2 -10.20 -27.79 -6.90
C ILE A 2 -10.94 -26.53 -6.42
N ILE A 3 -10.62 -25.38 -7.02
CA ILE A 3 -11.24 -24.07 -6.77
C ILE A 3 -12.75 -24.08 -7.09
N HIS A 4 -13.17 -24.66 -8.21
CA HIS A 4 -14.60 -24.74 -8.59
C HIS A 4 -15.44 -25.57 -7.60
N ARG A 5 -14.82 -26.47 -6.84
CA ARG A 5 -15.49 -27.29 -5.82
C ARG A 5 -15.40 -26.67 -4.41
N GLY A 6 -14.79 -25.48 -4.29
CA GLY A 6 -14.65 -24.79 -3.00
C GLY A 6 -13.57 -25.34 -2.07
N HIS A 7 -12.75 -26.30 -2.52
CA HIS A 7 -11.70 -26.91 -1.70
C HIS A 7 -10.43 -26.01 -1.63
N GLU A 8 -10.58 -24.78 -1.15
CA GLU A 8 -9.51 -23.77 -1.19
C GLU A 8 -8.40 -23.96 -0.13
N SER A 9 -8.56 -24.87 0.84
CA SER A 9 -7.54 -25.14 1.87
C SER A 9 -6.20 -25.60 1.30
N VAL A 10 -6.22 -26.33 0.18
CA VAL A 10 -4.98 -26.78 -0.51
C VAL A 10 -4.12 -25.59 -0.95
N LEU A 11 -4.72 -24.42 -1.19
CA LEU A 11 -4.02 -23.21 -1.61
C LEU A 11 -3.24 -22.54 -0.47
N GLU A 12 -3.41 -22.97 0.79
CA GLU A 12 -2.68 -22.41 1.93
C GLU A 12 -1.21 -22.84 1.96
N HIS A 13 -0.87 -23.97 1.30
CA HIS A 13 0.49 -24.52 1.27
C HIS A 13 1.43 -23.77 0.31
N ALA A 14 0.90 -22.96 -0.59
CA ALA A 14 1.68 -22.15 -1.51
C ALA A 14 1.58 -20.67 -1.11
N SER A 15 2.70 -19.95 -1.19
CA SER A 15 2.81 -18.56 -0.78
C SER A 15 3.51 -17.71 -1.82
N ALA A 16 3.24 -16.40 -1.80
CA ALA A 16 3.97 -15.41 -2.57
C ALA A 16 4.45 -14.29 -1.65
N THR A 17 5.61 -13.74 -1.99
CA THR A 17 6.21 -12.60 -1.30
C THR A 17 6.41 -11.46 -2.28
N PHE A 18 5.94 -10.27 -1.90
CA PHE A 18 6.02 -9.06 -2.68
C PHE A 18 6.83 -8.02 -1.92
N ARG A 19 7.76 -7.36 -2.62
CA ARG A 19 8.31 -6.09 -2.16
C ARG A 19 7.46 -4.97 -2.74
N ILE A 20 6.83 -4.19 -1.87
CA ILE A 20 5.98 -3.07 -2.22
C ILE A 20 6.72 -1.80 -1.81
N SER A 21 6.92 -0.91 -2.76
CA SER A 21 7.65 0.34 -2.56
C SER A 21 6.88 1.52 -3.14
N GLY A 22 7.09 2.71 -2.59
CA GLY A 22 6.47 3.93 -3.12
C GLY A 22 4.98 4.09 -2.79
N VAL A 23 4.49 3.44 -1.73
CA VAL A 23 3.08 3.50 -1.32
C VAL A 23 2.90 4.40 -0.09
N SER A 24 1.71 4.96 0.08
CA SER A 24 1.39 5.83 1.21
C SER A 24 1.26 5.04 2.52
N ARG A 25 1.54 5.71 3.64
CA ARG A 25 1.22 5.18 4.98
C ARG A 25 -0.26 4.82 5.10
N ALA A 26 -1.16 5.61 4.50
CA ALA A 26 -2.60 5.33 4.46
C ALA A 26 -2.93 3.97 3.83
N LEU A 27 -2.28 3.62 2.71
CA LEU A 27 -2.43 2.30 2.08
C LEU A 27 -1.90 1.21 3.01
N THR A 28 -0.70 1.39 3.57
CA THR A 28 -0.11 0.36 4.44
C THR A 28 -1.00 0.05 5.64
N HIS A 29 -1.63 1.07 6.24
CA HIS A 29 -2.57 0.88 7.35
C HIS A 29 -3.83 0.09 6.98
N GLN A 30 -4.25 0.11 5.71
CA GLN A 30 -5.34 -0.76 5.22
C GLN A 30 -4.87 -2.18 4.94
N LEU A 31 -3.67 -2.33 4.38
CA LEU A 31 -3.10 -3.61 4.03
C LEU A 31 -2.72 -4.43 5.29
N LEU A 32 -2.23 -3.77 6.33
CA LEU A 32 -1.86 -4.41 7.61
C LEU A 32 -3.05 -4.97 8.40
N ARG A 33 -4.30 -4.69 7.99
CA ARG A 33 -5.52 -5.22 8.63
C ARG A 33 -5.81 -6.68 8.28
N HIS A 34 -5.05 -7.27 7.36
CA HIS A 34 -5.22 -8.66 6.93
C HIS A 34 -4.37 -9.58 7.82
N CYS A 35 -5.01 -10.31 8.72
CA CYS A 35 -4.34 -11.02 9.83
C CYS A 35 -3.54 -12.26 9.41
N PHE A 36 -3.87 -12.93 8.31
CA PHE A 36 -3.17 -14.14 7.84
C PHE A 36 -2.04 -13.82 6.84
N CYS A 37 -1.39 -12.68 7.05
CA CYS A 37 -0.33 -12.17 6.21
C CYS A 37 0.85 -11.73 7.09
N PHE A 38 2.06 -11.82 6.51
CA PHE A 38 3.30 -11.42 7.17
C PHE A 38 3.83 -10.14 6.54
N PHE A 39 4.34 -9.25 7.38
CA PHE A 39 4.75 -7.92 6.97
C PHE A 39 6.09 -7.53 7.57
N ILE A 40 6.96 -6.94 6.75
CA ILE A 40 8.15 -6.23 7.20
C ILE A 40 8.06 -4.82 6.65
N GLN A 41 7.85 -3.82 7.50
CA GLN A 41 7.67 -2.44 7.06
C GLN A 41 8.86 -1.56 7.43
N LYS A 42 9.21 -0.64 6.53
CA LYS A 42 10.15 0.45 6.77
C LYS A 42 9.75 1.23 8.03
N SER A 43 10.60 1.20 9.06
CA SER A 43 10.33 1.87 10.34
C SER A 43 10.83 3.31 10.34
N GLN A 44 9.90 4.25 10.55
CA GLN A 44 10.19 5.67 10.76
C GLN A 44 10.91 5.97 12.08
N ARG A 45 11.10 4.99 12.96
CA ARG A 45 11.88 5.16 14.21
C ARG A 45 13.38 5.13 13.94
N TYR A 46 13.80 4.30 12.99
CA TYR A 46 15.21 4.07 12.69
C TYR A 46 15.69 4.92 11.51
N ILE A 47 14.82 5.09 10.49
CA ILE A 47 15.18 5.76 9.26
C ILE A 47 15.00 7.26 9.39
N ASN A 48 15.89 8.01 8.72
CA ASN A 48 15.78 9.44 8.65
C ASN A 48 14.77 9.85 7.57
N GLU A 49 13.83 10.72 7.93
CA GLU A 49 12.73 11.17 7.06
C GLU A 49 12.79 12.69 6.80
N ASP A 50 13.99 13.30 6.94
CA ASP A 50 14.21 14.75 6.75
C ASP A 50 13.65 15.26 5.41
N ASN A 51 13.80 14.48 4.34
CA ASN A 51 13.19 14.76 3.03
C ASN A 51 12.30 13.60 2.59
N PHE A 52 11.28 13.29 3.39
CA PHE A 52 10.33 12.24 3.06
C PHE A 52 9.62 12.50 1.72
N SER A 53 9.38 11.43 0.98
CA SER A 53 8.53 11.48 -0.22
C SER A 53 7.07 11.25 0.18
N TYR A 54 6.13 11.71 -0.64
CA TYR A 54 4.71 11.56 -0.38
C TYR A 54 3.94 11.11 -1.64
N VAL A 55 2.81 10.44 -1.43
CA VAL A 55 1.84 10.08 -2.46
C VAL A 55 0.75 11.14 -2.51
N GLU A 56 0.56 11.73 -3.68
CA GLU A 56 -0.49 12.71 -3.93
C GLU A 56 -1.69 12.04 -4.64
N PRO A 57 -2.92 12.13 -4.08
CA PRO A 57 -4.12 11.68 -4.76
C PRO A 57 -4.39 12.41 -6.08
N TYR A 58 -4.86 11.69 -7.10
CA TYR A 58 -5.20 12.28 -8.41
C TYR A 58 -6.25 13.40 -8.31
N SER A 59 -7.21 13.30 -7.38
CA SER A 59 -8.22 14.35 -7.15
C SER A 59 -7.62 15.68 -6.70
N ILE A 60 -6.46 15.66 -6.04
CA ILE A 60 -5.71 16.87 -5.63
C ILE A 60 -4.81 17.31 -6.78
N LYS A 61 -4.06 16.37 -7.36
CA LYS A 61 -3.09 16.64 -8.44
C LYS A 61 -3.72 17.26 -9.68
N ASN A 62 -4.96 16.88 -10.01
CA ASN A 62 -5.66 17.38 -11.20
C ASN A 62 -6.17 18.82 -11.06
N ILE A 63 -6.20 19.38 -9.85
CA ILE A 63 -6.66 20.75 -9.58
C ILE A 63 -5.44 21.59 -9.21
N PRO A 64 -4.96 22.51 -10.07
CA PRO A 64 -3.70 23.25 -9.84
C PRO A 64 -3.62 23.98 -8.49
N LYS A 65 -4.73 24.58 -8.05
CA LYS A 65 -4.81 25.26 -6.74
C LYS A 65 -4.68 24.27 -5.57
N ALA A 66 -5.27 23.08 -5.68
CA ALA A 66 -5.21 22.06 -4.63
C ALA A 66 -3.82 21.42 -4.59
N HIS A 67 -3.22 21.15 -5.75
CA HIS A 67 -1.84 20.67 -5.87
C HIS A 67 -0.86 21.64 -5.19
N ALA A 68 -0.93 22.94 -5.49
CA ALA A 68 -0.07 23.94 -4.87
C ALA A 68 -0.24 24.01 -3.35
N LEU A 69 -1.49 23.97 -2.86
CA LEU A 69 -1.77 23.95 -1.42
C LEU A 69 -1.16 22.72 -0.74
N PHE A 70 -1.33 21.54 -1.35
CA PHE A 70 -0.81 20.29 -0.82
C PHE A 70 0.73 20.27 -0.83
N ALA A 71 1.36 20.67 -1.94
CA ALA A 71 2.81 20.72 -2.06
C ALA A 71 3.44 21.67 -1.03
N ASN A 72 2.90 22.88 -0.89
CA ASN A 72 3.38 23.86 0.09
C ASN A 72 3.31 23.33 1.53
N LEU A 73 2.20 22.68 1.90
CA LEU A 73 2.04 22.07 3.21
C LEU A 73 3.06 20.94 3.45
N MET A 74 3.33 20.10 2.44
CA MET A 74 4.33 19.03 2.57
C MET A 74 5.73 19.59 2.81
N ASP A 75 6.09 20.69 2.14
CA ASP A 75 7.39 21.35 2.34
C ASP A 75 7.50 22.03 3.72
N GLU A 76 6.39 22.58 4.24
CA GLU A 76 6.32 23.09 5.60
C GLU A 76 6.52 21.97 6.63
N ILE A 77 5.91 20.79 6.42
CA ILE A 77 6.09 19.63 7.29
C ILE A 77 7.55 19.15 7.28
N LYS A 78 8.20 19.08 6.11
CA LYS A 78 9.63 18.72 6.00
C LYS A 78 10.50 19.67 6.82
N THR A 79 10.31 20.97 6.62
CA THR A 79 11.06 22.01 7.33
C THR A 79 10.83 21.91 8.85
N SER A 80 9.58 21.65 9.25
CA SER A 80 9.21 21.46 10.66
C SER A 80 9.84 20.20 11.25
N TYR A 81 9.90 19.10 10.50
CA TYR A 81 10.54 17.85 10.93
C TYR A 81 12.02 18.08 11.17
N GLU A 82 12.73 18.68 10.21
CA GLU A 82 14.14 19.03 10.37
C GLU A 82 14.37 19.92 11.60
N ARG A 83 13.50 20.90 11.84
CA ARG A 83 13.59 21.80 12.99
C ARG A 83 13.42 21.05 14.31
N LEU A 84 12.44 20.16 14.41
CA LEU A 84 12.26 19.28 15.59
C LEU A 84 13.51 18.43 15.83
N ARG A 85 14.10 17.88 14.76
CA ARG A 85 15.34 17.10 14.83
C ARG A 85 16.52 17.94 15.33
N ARG A 86 16.66 19.19 14.87
CA ARG A 86 17.70 20.14 15.34
C ARG A 86 17.52 20.55 16.80
N LEU A 87 16.29 20.56 17.31
CA LEU A 87 16.00 20.77 18.73
C LEU A 87 16.30 19.54 19.61
N GLY A 88 16.84 18.45 19.04
CA GLY A 88 17.22 17.25 19.78
C GLY A 88 16.08 16.25 19.98
N ILE A 89 14.89 16.47 19.39
CA ILE A 89 13.76 15.55 19.50
C ILE A 89 14.08 14.23 18.78
N LYS A 90 13.83 13.09 19.44
CA LYS A 90 14.06 11.76 18.88
C LYS A 90 13.20 11.51 17.64
N LYS A 91 13.69 10.69 16.70
CA LYS A 91 12.98 10.36 15.45
C LYS A 91 11.59 9.78 15.71
N GLU A 92 11.46 8.97 16.76
CA GLU A 92 10.20 8.31 17.10
C GLU A 92 9.10 9.26 17.57
N ASP A 93 9.45 10.46 18.05
CA ASP A 93 8.53 11.52 18.45
C ASP A 93 8.37 12.54 17.33
N ALA A 94 9.47 12.93 16.67
CA ALA A 94 9.45 13.87 15.55
C ALA A 94 8.56 13.40 14.40
N ARG A 95 8.44 12.07 14.18
CA ARG A 95 7.59 11.50 13.12
C ARG A 95 6.09 11.76 13.30
N PHE A 96 5.61 12.23 14.46
CA PHE A 96 4.19 12.45 14.70
C PHE A 96 3.58 13.53 13.79
N ILE A 97 4.40 14.41 13.22
CA ILE A 97 3.96 15.38 12.22
C ILE A 97 3.91 14.81 10.79
N LEU A 98 4.47 13.61 10.56
CA LEU A 98 4.50 13.03 9.21
C LEU A 98 3.08 12.66 8.78
N PRO A 99 2.68 13.04 7.56
CA PRO A 99 1.32 12.84 7.10
C PRO A 99 1.08 11.38 6.67
N ASN A 100 -0.20 11.01 6.58
CA ASN A 100 -0.61 9.72 6.03
C ASN A 100 -0.20 9.52 4.55
N SER A 101 0.07 10.61 3.82
CA SER A 101 0.60 10.59 2.46
C SER A 101 2.08 10.20 2.40
N ALA A 102 2.82 10.18 3.51
CA ALA A 102 4.23 9.84 3.53
C ALA A 102 4.47 8.45 2.91
N VAL A 103 5.49 8.34 2.08
CA VAL A 103 5.86 7.10 1.39
C VAL A 103 6.48 6.11 2.37
N SER A 104 6.10 4.86 2.22
CA SER A 104 6.63 3.73 2.99
C SER A 104 6.81 2.53 2.07
N ASP A 105 7.79 1.72 2.42
CA ASP A 105 8.07 0.45 1.75
C ASP A 105 7.79 -0.69 2.72
N LEU A 106 7.31 -1.82 2.20
CA LEU A 106 7.12 -3.02 2.97
C LEU A 106 7.31 -4.29 2.13
N VAL A 107 7.71 -5.36 2.79
CA VAL A 107 7.63 -6.73 2.26
C VAL A 107 6.35 -7.36 2.80
N PHE A 108 5.60 -7.97 1.90
CA PHE A 108 4.32 -8.60 2.17
C PHE A 108 4.38 -10.06 1.72
N THR A 109 4.08 -11.00 2.62
CA THR A 109 3.99 -12.42 2.32
C THR A 109 2.63 -12.96 2.72
N SER A 110 2.01 -13.75 1.85
CA SER A 110 0.73 -14.39 2.13
C SER A 110 0.58 -15.68 1.33
N ASN A 111 -0.25 -16.60 1.85
CA ASN A 111 -0.62 -17.81 1.12
C ASN A 111 -1.60 -17.48 -0.02
N PHE A 112 -1.79 -18.41 -0.96
CA PHE A 112 -2.64 -18.16 -2.13
C PHE A 112 -4.12 -18.02 -1.79
N ARG A 113 -4.61 -18.69 -0.74
CA ARG A 113 -6.01 -18.55 -0.29
C ARG A 113 -6.31 -17.12 0.18
N GLU A 114 -5.47 -16.60 1.06
CA GLU A 114 -5.59 -15.26 1.62
C GLU A 114 -5.32 -14.17 0.58
N LEU A 115 -4.37 -14.39 -0.34
CA LEU A 115 -4.17 -13.52 -1.50
C LEU A 115 -5.44 -13.39 -2.34
N ARG A 116 -6.14 -14.51 -2.61
CA ARG A 116 -7.40 -14.48 -3.36
C ARG A 116 -8.47 -13.68 -2.62
N TYR A 117 -8.57 -13.83 -1.30
CA TYR A 117 -9.50 -13.05 -0.47
C TYR A 117 -9.15 -11.55 -0.50
N LEU A 118 -7.88 -11.20 -0.27
CA LEU A 118 -7.37 -9.83 -0.34
C LEU A 118 -7.69 -9.17 -1.69
N ILE A 119 -7.41 -9.86 -2.79
CA ILE A 119 -7.63 -9.36 -4.15
C ILE A 119 -9.12 -9.14 -4.42
N LYS A 120 -10.00 -10.03 -3.96
CA LYS A 120 -11.45 -9.84 -4.08
C LYS A 120 -11.90 -8.59 -3.31
N LEU A 121 -11.59 -8.52 -2.01
CA LEU A 121 -12.05 -7.44 -1.14
C LEU A 121 -11.49 -6.07 -1.54
N ARG A 122 -10.20 -5.99 -1.87
CA ARG A 122 -9.52 -4.71 -2.17
C ARG A 122 -9.53 -4.37 -3.66
N GLY A 123 -9.91 -5.31 -4.52
CA GLY A 123 -10.07 -5.08 -5.96
C GLY A 123 -11.42 -4.48 -6.35
N GLU A 124 -12.37 -4.43 -5.41
CA GLU A 124 -13.70 -3.85 -5.58
C GLU A 124 -13.67 -2.35 -5.88
N ASN A 125 -14.73 -1.86 -6.53
CA ASN A 125 -14.88 -0.44 -6.88
C ASN A 125 -14.96 0.49 -5.67
N ALA A 126 -15.46 0.01 -4.54
CA ALA A 126 -15.58 0.78 -3.32
C ALA A 126 -14.26 0.93 -2.54
N ALA A 127 -13.23 0.15 -2.89
CA ALA A 127 -11.93 0.24 -2.24
C ALA A 127 -11.20 1.52 -2.65
N GLN A 128 -10.38 2.07 -1.73
CA GLN A 128 -9.54 3.23 -2.04
C GLN A 128 -8.65 2.94 -3.26
N TRP A 129 -8.56 3.92 -4.16
CA TRP A 129 -7.86 3.81 -5.44
C TRP A 129 -6.43 3.25 -5.32
N GLU A 130 -5.68 3.62 -4.28
CA GLU A 130 -4.27 3.23 -4.13
C GLU A 130 -4.11 1.74 -3.82
N ILE A 131 -4.83 1.23 -2.79
CA ILE A 131 -4.79 -0.20 -2.45
C ILE A 131 -5.40 -1.05 -3.56
N ARG A 132 -6.39 -0.50 -4.26
CA ARG A 132 -6.99 -1.14 -5.42
C ARG A 132 -5.99 -1.32 -6.55
N ASN A 133 -5.24 -0.27 -6.89
CA ASN A 133 -4.19 -0.33 -7.90
C ASN A 133 -3.11 -1.35 -7.51
N LEU A 134 -2.72 -1.37 -6.23
CA LEU A 134 -1.76 -2.36 -5.72
C LEU A 134 -2.24 -3.79 -5.95
N VAL A 135 -3.47 -4.14 -5.56
CA VAL A 135 -3.95 -5.52 -5.70
C VAL A 135 -4.23 -5.91 -7.15
N ILE A 136 -4.57 -4.95 -8.02
CA ILE A 136 -4.67 -5.17 -9.45
C ILE A 136 -3.29 -5.52 -10.03
N GLU A 137 -2.25 -4.79 -9.65
CA GLU A 137 -0.88 -5.07 -10.09
C GLU A 137 -0.39 -6.43 -9.59
N MET A 138 -0.63 -6.74 -8.30
CA MET A 138 -0.33 -8.05 -7.74
C MET A 138 -1.07 -9.17 -8.49
N LEU A 139 -2.34 -8.98 -8.84
CA LEU A 139 -3.10 -9.96 -9.61
C LEU A 139 -2.50 -10.17 -11.01
N HIS A 140 -2.02 -9.12 -11.69
CA HIS A 140 -1.35 -9.28 -12.98
C HIS A 140 -0.09 -10.14 -12.87
N LEU A 141 0.75 -9.89 -11.87
CA LEU A 141 1.94 -10.71 -11.60
C LEU A 141 1.57 -12.15 -11.26
N LEU A 142 0.58 -12.35 -10.39
CA LEU A 142 0.13 -13.69 -9.99
C LEU A 142 -0.50 -14.48 -11.13
N LYS A 143 -1.20 -13.82 -12.07
CA LYS A 143 -1.72 -14.47 -13.27
C LYS A 143 -0.62 -14.94 -14.22
N LYS A 144 0.52 -14.24 -14.24
CA LYS A 144 1.68 -14.62 -15.03
C LYS A 144 2.39 -15.83 -14.43
N GLU A 145 2.65 -15.80 -13.12
CA GLU A 145 3.45 -16.83 -12.45
C GLU A 145 2.63 -18.09 -12.09
N VAL A 146 1.36 -17.94 -11.70
CA VAL A 146 0.49 -19.06 -11.25
C VAL A 146 -0.91 -18.95 -11.89
N PRO A 147 -1.03 -19.07 -13.23
CA PRO A 147 -2.29 -18.85 -13.94
C PRO A 147 -3.43 -19.75 -13.47
N GLU A 148 -3.16 -21.03 -13.18
CA GLU A 148 -4.17 -22.02 -12.73
C GLU A 148 -4.96 -21.57 -11.49
N VAL A 149 -4.33 -20.79 -10.61
CA VAL A 149 -4.96 -20.30 -9.38
C VAL A 149 -5.63 -18.94 -9.58
N PHE A 150 -5.04 -18.05 -10.38
CA PHE A 150 -5.43 -16.63 -10.43
C PHE A 150 -6.17 -16.19 -11.70
N LEU A 151 -6.11 -16.96 -12.80
CA LEU A 151 -6.78 -16.60 -14.07
C LEU A 151 -8.31 -16.52 -13.93
N ILE A 152 -8.88 -17.33 -13.02
CA ILE A 152 -10.31 -17.36 -12.72
C ILE A 152 -10.81 -16.06 -12.07
N LEU A 153 -9.91 -15.28 -11.44
CA LEU A 153 -10.29 -14.01 -10.83
C LEU A 153 -10.40 -12.93 -11.93
N LYS A 154 -11.62 -12.45 -12.12
CA LYS A 154 -11.92 -11.30 -12.98
C LYS A 154 -12.31 -10.13 -12.09
N LEU A 155 -11.43 -9.12 -12.02
CA LEU A 155 -11.76 -7.85 -11.41
C LEU A 155 -12.43 -6.96 -12.47
N ILE A 156 -13.52 -6.30 -12.10
CA ILE A 156 -14.15 -5.29 -12.96
C ILE A 156 -13.24 -4.06 -12.92
N VAL A 157 -12.45 -3.85 -13.96
CA VAL A 157 -11.62 -2.64 -14.11
C VAL A 157 -12.47 -1.57 -14.78
N ASN A 158 -13.18 -0.76 -13.98
CA ASN A 158 -13.76 0.47 -14.50
C ASN A 158 -12.63 1.47 -14.73
N LYS A 159 -12.40 1.83 -16.00
CA LYS A 159 -11.43 2.87 -16.38
C LYS A 159 -11.86 4.21 -15.76
N LYS A 160 -11.04 4.69 -14.82
CA LYS A 160 -10.84 6.09 -14.37
C LYS A 160 -12.10 6.95 -14.10
N SER A 161 -12.24 7.34 -12.83
CA SER A 161 -12.67 8.69 -12.44
C SER A 161 -11.55 9.35 -11.64
#